data_AF-A0A7V9L407-F1
#
_entry.id   AF-A0A7V9L407-F1
#
_cell.length_a   1.000
_cell.length_b   1.000
_cell.length_c   1.000
_cell.angle_alpha   90.00
_cell.angle_beta   90.00
_cell.angle_gamma   90.00
#
_symmetry.space_group_name_H-M   'P 1'
#
loop_
_entity.id
_entity.type
_entity.pdbx_description
1 polymer ?
#
loop_
_entity_poly.entity_id
_entity_poly.type
_entity_poly.pdbx_seq_one_letter_code
_entity_poly.pdbx_strand_id
1 'polypeptide(L)'
;MFGSQTRPDVTAEIAKLEAQRTAATPDERRVIDRSIAIMRATDVADREPDPTKARLQRIAIARDTLALLDDMAKLEPDDVDTISKVCGSLQLLAMTIESLEIQGELPPRSVLERARSLAKHLVEKHPSSAQAWGLHASVTSQDDPETRLRGFAKCATLEPSNASCKQSLDSERAAYVLPYCEGSEIKGDISWRVASKKPTPGSTPVEHHYETFYLAGSPKFSIEDVVHVQATTTREDAHQADGKVTTRWRSGVQFGMKPATRDAMIAWSRELEKRGDYRATMRGTTLLFTDQRALFEDSKPGISGIEIAELCIKTKMRTLPADL
;
A
#
# COMPACT_ATOMS: atom_id res chain seq x y z
N MET A 1 -12.92 -15.71 19.44
CA MET A 1 -14.29 -15.15 19.44
C MET A 1 -14.18 -13.68 19.06
N PHE A 2 -14.33 -13.34 17.79
CA PHE A 2 -14.46 -11.94 17.39
C PHE A 2 -15.95 -11.60 17.51
N GLY A 3 -16.29 -10.71 18.44
CA GLY A 3 -17.67 -10.23 18.57
C GLY A 3 -18.08 -9.60 17.25
N SER A 4 -19.22 -10.03 16.70
CA SER A 4 -19.83 -9.34 15.57
C SER A 4 -20.15 -7.92 16.04
N GLN A 5 -19.35 -6.94 15.62
CA GLN A 5 -19.80 -5.56 15.66
C GLN A 5 -21.08 -5.50 14.83
N THR A 6 -22.21 -5.28 15.51
CA THR A 6 -23.49 -5.02 14.87
C THR A 6 -23.31 -3.83 13.96
N ARG A 7 -23.49 -4.03 12.64
CA ARG A 7 -23.57 -2.92 11.68
C ARG A 7 -24.56 -1.90 12.24
N PRO A 8 -24.22 -0.60 12.29
CA PRO A 8 -25.19 0.42 12.62
C PRO A 8 -26.40 0.27 11.70
N ASP A 9 -27.61 0.40 12.25
CA ASP A 9 -28.82 0.39 11.44
C ASP A 9 -28.79 1.60 10.50
N VAL A 10 -28.52 1.34 9.22
CA VAL A 10 -28.45 2.34 8.15
C VAL A 10 -29.71 3.21 8.13
N THR A 11 -30.86 2.62 8.48
CA THR A 11 -32.15 3.32 8.57
C THR A 11 -32.15 4.39 9.65
N ALA A 12 -31.58 4.08 10.82
CA ALA A 12 -31.52 5.00 11.95
C ALA A 12 -30.58 6.19 11.69
N GLU A 13 -29.43 5.94 11.06
CA GLU A 13 -28.48 7.02 10.74
C GLU A 13 -29.00 7.91 9.60
N ILE A 14 -29.69 7.35 8.60
CA ILE A 14 -30.39 8.14 7.58
C ILE A 14 -31.44 9.06 8.23
N ALA A 15 -32.26 8.53 9.14
CA ALA A 15 -33.29 9.34 9.81
C ALA A 15 -32.69 10.51 10.62
N LYS A 16 -31.53 10.29 11.26
CA LYS A 16 -30.78 11.34 11.96
C LYS A 16 -30.24 12.41 11.01
N LEU A 17 -29.69 12.01 9.87
CA LEU A 17 -29.23 12.94 8.83
C LEU A 17 -30.40 13.74 8.23
N GLU A 18 -31.55 13.10 7.98
CA GLU A 18 -32.76 13.76 7.50
C GLU A 18 -33.30 14.79 8.50
N ALA A 19 -33.22 14.51 9.80
CA ALA A 19 -33.57 15.49 10.84
C ALA A 19 -32.64 16.71 10.79
N GLN A 20 -31.32 16.50 10.69
CA GLN A 20 -30.32 17.58 10.60
C GLN A 20 -30.49 18.42 9.32
N ARG A 21 -30.88 17.79 8.21
CA ARG A 21 -31.09 18.44 6.92
C ARG A 21 -32.01 19.66 6.97
N THR A 22 -33.05 19.60 7.81
CA THR A 22 -34.07 20.65 7.91
C THR A 22 -33.49 21.99 8.40
N ALA A 23 -32.59 21.92 9.38
CA ALA A 23 -31.93 23.08 9.99
C ALA A 23 -30.63 23.51 9.27
N ALA A 24 -30.12 22.69 8.36
CA ALA A 24 -28.84 22.91 7.68
C ALA A 24 -28.90 24.04 6.62
N THR A 25 -27.76 24.70 6.42
CA THR A 25 -27.51 25.64 5.31
C THR A 25 -27.53 24.92 3.95
N PRO A 26 -27.63 25.63 2.81
CA PRO A 26 -27.64 24.99 1.49
C PRO A 26 -26.43 24.08 1.21
N ASP A 27 -25.23 24.45 1.67
CA ASP A 27 -24.02 23.66 1.43
C ASP A 27 -23.92 22.47 2.40
N GLU A 28 -24.32 22.63 3.67
CA GLU A 28 -24.47 21.50 4.60
C GLU A 28 -25.54 20.50 4.12
N ARG A 29 -26.66 20.99 3.58
CA ARG A 29 -27.70 20.14 2.98
C ARG A 29 -27.15 19.31 1.82
N ARG A 30 -26.26 19.86 1.00
CA ARG A 30 -25.60 19.13 -0.09
C ARG A 30 -24.77 17.95 0.45
N VAL A 31 -24.00 18.17 1.51
CA VAL A 31 -23.21 17.14 2.18
C VAL A 31 -24.11 16.07 2.80
N ILE A 32 -25.19 16.49 3.47
CA ILE A 32 -26.18 15.57 4.06
C ILE A 32 -26.87 14.74 2.98
N ASP A 33 -27.35 15.36 1.90
CA ASP A 33 -28.05 14.68 0.80
C ASP A 33 -27.16 13.66 0.11
N ARG A 34 -25.88 14.01 -0.12
CA ARG A 34 -24.90 13.10 -0.70
C ARG A 34 -24.56 11.95 0.26
N SER A 35 -24.43 12.22 1.56
CA SER A 35 -24.20 11.18 2.57
C SER A 35 -25.34 10.16 2.59
N ILE A 36 -26.60 10.63 2.60
CA ILE A 36 -27.78 9.76 2.54
C ILE A 36 -27.79 8.94 1.24
N ALA A 37 -27.48 9.56 0.10
CA ALA A 37 -27.43 8.87 -1.19
C ALA A 37 -26.37 7.75 -1.20
N ILE A 38 -25.18 8.00 -0.67
CA ILE A 38 -24.10 7.01 -0.54
C ILE A 38 -24.51 5.85 0.38
N MET A 39 -25.13 6.15 1.53
CA MET A 39 -25.59 5.12 2.46
C MET A 39 -26.64 4.20 1.81
N ARG A 40 -27.62 4.78 1.11
CA ARG A 40 -28.63 4.02 0.36
C ARG A 40 -28.00 3.20 -0.76
N ALA A 41 -27.09 3.79 -1.54
CA ALA A 41 -26.41 3.09 -2.62
C ALA A 41 -25.56 1.92 -2.10
N THR A 42 -24.91 2.08 -0.95
CA THR A 42 -24.11 1.03 -0.30
C THR A 42 -24.98 -0.15 0.14
N ASP A 43 -26.12 0.11 0.78
CA ASP A 43 -27.07 -0.95 1.17
C ASP A 43 -27.62 -1.71 -0.06
N VAL A 44 -27.86 -1.01 -1.17
CA VAL A 44 -28.25 -1.64 -2.45
C VAL A 44 -27.11 -2.50 -3.01
N ALA A 45 -25.89 -1.99 -3.04
CA ALA A 45 -24.72 -2.69 -3.59
C ALA A 45 -24.36 -3.95 -2.81
N ASP A 46 -24.59 -3.96 -1.50
CA ASP A 46 -24.37 -5.13 -0.64
C ASP A 46 -25.37 -6.27 -0.89
N ARG A 47 -26.55 -5.95 -1.43
CA ARG A 47 -27.61 -6.91 -1.72
C ARG A 47 -27.67 -7.32 -3.20
N GLU A 48 -26.82 -6.75 -4.04
CA GLU A 48 -26.82 -6.99 -5.48
C GLU A 48 -26.22 -8.37 -5.82
N PRO A 49 -27.01 -9.30 -6.38
CA PRO A 49 -26.52 -10.64 -6.70
C PRO A 49 -25.64 -10.70 -7.95
N ASP A 50 -25.77 -9.74 -8.88
CA ASP A 50 -24.93 -9.69 -10.07
C ASP A 50 -23.58 -9.02 -9.76
N PRO A 51 -22.44 -9.75 -9.82
CA PRO A 51 -21.13 -9.21 -9.48
C PRO A 51 -20.71 -8.04 -10.38
N THR A 52 -21.15 -8.00 -11.64
CA THR A 52 -20.84 -6.91 -12.58
C THR A 52 -21.57 -5.65 -12.17
N LYS A 53 -22.86 -5.77 -11.85
CA LYS A 53 -23.70 -4.67 -11.40
C LYS A 53 -23.28 -4.15 -10.02
N ALA A 54 -22.94 -5.06 -9.10
CA ALA A 54 -22.38 -4.71 -7.80
C ALA A 54 -21.05 -3.94 -7.94
N ARG A 55 -20.16 -4.37 -8.85
CA ARG A 55 -18.93 -3.65 -9.16
C ARG A 55 -19.19 -2.24 -9.67
N LEU A 56 -20.10 -2.07 -10.64
CA LEU A 56 -20.45 -0.74 -11.17
C LEU A 56 -21.04 0.19 -10.09
N GLN A 57 -21.88 -0.35 -9.21
CA GLN A 57 -22.42 0.41 -8.08
C GLN A 57 -21.31 0.83 -7.10
N ARG A 58 -20.36 -0.06 -6.78
CA ARG A 58 -19.21 0.28 -5.93
C ARG A 58 -18.32 1.37 -6.52
N ILE A 59 -18.12 1.36 -7.84
CA ILE A 59 -17.41 2.46 -8.54
C ILE A 59 -18.15 3.78 -8.38
N ALA A 60 -19.47 3.79 -8.56
CA ALA A 60 -20.30 4.98 -8.37
C ALA A 60 -20.22 5.49 -6.92
N ILE A 61 -20.35 4.59 -5.93
CA ILE A 61 -20.22 4.91 -4.50
C ILE A 61 -18.86 5.51 -4.18
N ALA A 62 -17.76 4.95 -4.72
CA ALA A 62 -16.41 5.46 -4.50
C ALA A 62 -16.25 6.89 -5.05
N ARG A 63 -16.81 7.17 -6.24
CA ARG A 63 -16.80 8.52 -6.84
C ARG A 63 -17.64 9.51 -6.03
N ASP A 64 -18.83 9.10 -5.59
CA ASP A 64 -19.68 9.95 -4.77
C ASP A 64 -19.06 10.21 -3.39
N THR A 65 -18.37 9.22 -2.83
CA THR A 65 -17.62 9.37 -1.58
C THR A 65 -16.48 10.38 -1.74
N LEU A 66 -15.72 10.32 -2.83
CA LEU A 66 -14.69 11.32 -3.11
C LEU A 66 -15.29 12.73 -3.20
N ALA A 67 -16.41 12.89 -3.92
CA ALA A 67 -17.11 14.17 -4.02
C ALA A 67 -17.63 14.66 -2.66
N LEU A 68 -18.14 13.76 -1.81
CA LEU A 68 -18.57 14.09 -0.45
C LEU A 68 -17.41 14.62 0.39
N LEU A 69 -16.26 13.94 0.34
CA LEU A 69 -15.07 14.33 1.08
C LEU A 69 -14.54 15.69 0.61
N ASP A 70 -14.62 15.99 -0.69
CA ASP A 70 -14.29 17.32 -1.22
C ASP A 70 -15.28 18.40 -0.78
N ASP A 71 -16.58 18.09 -0.70
CA ASP A 71 -17.59 19.05 -0.22
C ASP A 71 -17.41 19.32 1.28
N MET A 72 -17.13 18.30 2.09
CA MET A 72 -16.79 18.45 3.52
C MET A 72 -15.54 19.31 3.72
N ALA A 73 -14.48 19.07 2.94
CA ALA A 73 -13.26 19.87 3.01
C ALA A 73 -13.47 21.34 2.59
N LYS A 74 -14.49 21.65 1.78
CA LYS A 74 -14.81 23.04 1.40
C LYS A 74 -15.66 23.76 2.44
N LEU A 75 -16.51 23.04 3.18
CA LEU A 75 -17.30 23.61 4.26
C LEU A 75 -16.40 24.13 5.38
N GLU A 76 -15.39 23.36 5.75
CA GLU A 76 -14.46 23.69 6.83
C GLU A 76 -12.99 23.50 6.39
N PRO A 77 -12.48 24.38 5.50
CA PRO A 77 -11.18 24.19 4.83
C PRO A 77 -9.97 24.35 5.76
N ASP A 78 -10.16 25.05 6.87
CA ASP A 78 -9.12 25.34 7.87
C ASP A 78 -9.39 24.61 9.20
N ASP A 79 -10.48 23.83 9.32
CA ASP A 79 -10.76 23.09 10.54
C ASP A 79 -9.92 21.80 10.60
N VAL A 80 -9.06 21.72 11.60
CA VAL A 80 -8.08 20.63 11.71
C VAL A 80 -8.78 19.29 11.94
N ASP A 81 -9.88 19.25 12.69
CA ASP A 81 -10.61 18.01 13.00
C ASP A 81 -11.34 17.47 11.77
N THR A 82 -12.05 18.33 11.06
CA THR A 82 -12.77 17.98 9.83
C THR A 82 -11.81 17.53 8.75
N ILE A 83 -10.74 18.29 8.48
CA ILE A 83 -9.76 17.90 7.47
C ILE A 83 -8.99 16.63 7.88
N SER A 84 -8.74 16.40 9.17
CA SER A 84 -8.16 15.13 9.65
C SER A 84 -9.06 13.94 9.31
N LYS A 85 -10.37 14.04 9.56
CA LYS A 85 -11.35 13.01 9.22
C LYS A 85 -11.46 12.80 7.70
N VAL A 86 -11.43 13.88 6.93
CA VAL A 86 -11.45 13.82 5.46
C VAL A 86 -10.20 13.09 4.95
N CYS A 87 -9.01 13.47 5.41
CA CYS A 87 -7.76 12.84 5.00
C CYS A 87 -7.71 11.35 5.34
N GLY A 88 -8.12 10.96 6.55
CA GLY A 88 -8.23 9.55 6.93
C GLY A 88 -9.22 8.77 6.05
N SER A 89 -10.34 9.40 5.70
CA SER A 89 -11.34 8.80 4.80
C SER A 89 -10.83 8.67 3.37
N LEU A 90 -10.04 9.64 2.88
CA LEU A 90 -9.38 9.56 1.57
C LEU A 90 -8.36 8.42 1.51
N GLN A 91 -7.59 8.20 2.59
CA GLN A 91 -6.68 7.05 2.69
C GLN A 91 -7.44 5.72 2.65
N LEU A 92 -8.53 5.60 3.41
CA LEU A 92 -9.38 4.41 3.40
C LEU A 92 -10.03 4.18 2.03
N LEU A 93 -10.44 5.26 1.35
CA LEU A 93 -11.00 5.19 0.01
C LEU A 93 -9.95 4.70 -1.00
N ALA A 94 -8.71 5.18 -0.92
CA ALA A 94 -7.61 4.70 -1.76
C ALA A 94 -7.38 3.18 -1.59
N MET A 95 -7.33 2.69 -0.34
CA MET A 95 -7.24 1.25 -0.06
C MET A 95 -8.45 0.47 -0.60
N THR A 96 -9.64 1.04 -0.50
CA THR A 96 -10.88 0.43 -1.00
C THR A 96 -10.87 0.31 -2.53
N ILE A 97 -10.43 1.36 -3.22
CA ILE A 97 -10.27 1.37 -4.69
C ILE A 97 -9.31 0.26 -5.12
N GLU A 98 -8.20 0.09 -4.39
CA GLU A 98 -7.23 -0.97 -4.66
C GLU A 98 -7.80 -2.36 -4.41
N SER A 99 -8.47 -2.56 -3.26
CA SER A 99 -9.11 -3.82 -2.90
C SER A 99 -10.22 -4.24 -3.86
N LEU A 100 -10.88 -3.29 -4.51
CA LEU A 100 -11.95 -3.55 -5.47
C LEU A 100 -11.45 -3.70 -6.91
N GLU A 101 -10.16 -3.50 -7.15
CA GLU A 101 -9.54 -3.54 -8.48
C GLU A 101 -10.19 -2.57 -9.48
N ILE A 102 -10.52 -1.35 -9.01
CA ILE A 102 -11.15 -0.28 -9.80
C ILE A 102 -10.21 0.91 -10.06
N GLN A 103 -8.90 0.66 -10.06
CA GLN A 103 -7.88 1.70 -10.20
C GLN A 103 -7.89 2.38 -11.58
N GLY A 104 -8.44 1.72 -12.61
CA GLY A 104 -8.58 2.30 -13.96
C GLY A 104 -9.67 3.36 -14.04
N GLU A 105 -10.69 3.24 -13.19
CA GLU A 105 -11.87 4.10 -13.14
C GLU A 105 -11.73 5.25 -12.14
N LEU A 106 -10.92 5.04 -11.09
CA LEU A 106 -10.57 6.03 -10.08
C LEU A 106 -9.14 5.76 -9.56
N PRO A 107 -8.13 6.52 -10.00
CA PRO A 107 -6.74 6.25 -9.59
C PRO A 107 -6.51 6.50 -8.09
N PRO A 108 -6.02 5.53 -7.29
CA PRO A 108 -5.73 5.73 -5.87
C PRO A 108 -4.74 6.88 -5.62
N ARG A 109 -3.80 7.06 -6.55
CA ARG A 109 -2.78 8.09 -6.50
C ARG A 109 -3.37 9.50 -6.41
N SER A 110 -4.41 9.82 -7.20
CA SER A 110 -5.02 11.16 -7.17
C SER A 110 -5.76 11.42 -5.86
N VAL A 111 -6.40 10.40 -5.30
CA VAL A 111 -7.06 10.46 -3.98
C VAL A 111 -6.04 10.71 -2.86
N LEU A 112 -4.88 10.02 -2.91
CA LEU A 112 -3.80 10.23 -1.94
C LEU A 112 -3.12 11.60 -2.12
N GLU A 113 -2.91 12.06 -3.35
CA GLU A 113 -2.39 13.40 -3.63
C GLU A 113 -3.33 14.48 -3.09
N ARG A 114 -4.64 14.26 -3.16
CA ARG A 114 -5.64 15.15 -2.56
C ARG A 114 -5.50 15.23 -1.04
N ALA A 115 -5.38 14.08 -0.35
CA ALA A 115 -5.17 14.05 1.10
C ALA A 115 -3.88 14.79 1.52
N ARG A 116 -2.79 14.58 0.78
CA ARG A 116 -1.51 15.30 0.99
C ARG A 116 -1.66 16.80 0.80
N SER A 117 -2.38 17.24 -0.23
CA SER A 117 -2.63 18.65 -0.49
C SER A 117 -3.41 19.31 0.66
N LEU A 118 -4.43 18.64 1.19
CA LEU A 118 -5.22 19.15 2.32
C LEU A 118 -4.40 19.24 3.61
N ALA A 119 -3.63 18.19 3.93
CA ALA A 119 -2.80 18.19 5.13
C ALA A 119 -1.66 19.23 5.04
N LYS A 120 -1.09 19.44 3.85
CA LYS A 120 -0.09 20.49 3.62
C LYS A 120 -0.68 21.88 3.85
N HIS A 121 -1.87 22.16 3.30
CA HIS A 121 -2.59 23.41 3.51
C HIS A 121 -2.81 23.68 5.01
N LEU A 122 -3.22 22.67 5.79
CA LEU A 122 -3.38 22.82 7.24
C LEU A 122 -2.09 23.20 7.96
N VAL A 123 -0.95 22.61 7.60
CA VAL A 123 0.33 22.95 8.22
C VAL A 123 0.76 24.38 7.87
N GLU A 124 0.53 24.81 6.63
CA GLU A 124 0.81 26.19 6.19
C GLU A 124 -0.07 27.21 6.93
N LYS A 125 -1.34 26.85 7.18
CA LYS A 125 -2.31 27.72 7.86
C LYS A 125 -2.15 27.71 9.39
N HIS A 126 -1.85 26.55 9.96
CA HIS A 126 -1.76 26.29 11.40
C HIS A 126 -0.40 25.70 11.79
N PRO A 127 0.72 26.43 11.59
CA PRO A 127 2.06 25.90 11.83
C PRO A 127 2.36 25.59 13.31
N SER A 128 1.52 26.08 14.23
CA SER A 128 1.57 25.79 15.66
C SER A 128 0.65 24.64 16.10
N SER A 129 -0.13 24.05 15.20
CA SER A 129 -1.01 22.92 15.51
C SER A 129 -0.25 21.60 15.43
N ALA A 130 -0.07 20.94 16.57
CA ALA A 130 0.53 19.62 16.63
C ALA A 130 -0.26 18.61 15.77
N GLN A 131 -1.59 18.64 15.83
CA GLN A 131 -2.46 17.77 15.05
C GLN A 131 -2.31 17.97 13.55
N ALA A 132 -2.15 19.20 13.05
CA ALA A 132 -1.91 19.47 11.63
C ALA A 132 -0.58 18.83 11.17
N TRP A 133 0.48 18.97 11.97
CA TRP A 133 1.78 18.34 11.69
C TRP A 133 1.73 16.81 11.75
N GLY A 134 1.01 16.25 12.73
CA GLY A 134 0.79 14.81 12.84
C GLY A 134 0.02 14.24 11.65
N LEU A 135 -1.01 14.95 11.18
CA LEU A 135 -1.75 14.59 9.97
C LEU A 135 -0.89 14.66 8.72
N HIS A 136 -0.14 15.76 8.54
CA HIS A 136 0.77 15.90 7.40
C HIS A 136 1.78 14.75 7.34
N ALA A 137 2.34 14.37 8.49
CA ALA A 137 3.23 13.22 8.59
C ALA A 137 2.53 11.88 8.27
N SER A 138 1.28 11.68 8.69
CA SER A 138 0.56 10.42 8.47
C SER A 138 0.12 10.19 7.02
N VAL A 139 -0.14 11.27 6.25
CA VAL A 139 -0.56 11.18 4.84
C VAL A 139 0.59 11.28 3.83
N THR A 140 1.78 11.68 4.29
CA THR A 140 2.98 11.75 3.46
C THR A 140 3.38 10.35 2.99
N SER A 141 3.87 10.25 1.74
CA SER A 141 4.25 8.97 1.13
C SER A 141 5.33 8.24 1.95
N GLN A 142 5.31 6.91 1.93
CA GLN A 142 6.40 6.12 2.52
C GLN A 142 7.75 6.38 1.82
N ASP A 143 7.71 6.80 0.56
CA ASP A 143 8.90 7.16 -0.22
C ASP A 143 9.49 8.53 0.16
N ASP A 144 8.81 9.30 1.02
CA ASP A 144 9.33 10.54 1.61
C ASP A 144 9.44 10.43 3.15
N PRO A 145 10.34 9.56 3.63
CA PRO A 145 10.47 9.25 5.05
C PRO A 145 11.05 10.43 5.85
N GLU A 146 11.76 11.36 5.22
CA GLU A 146 12.29 12.55 5.88
C GLU A 146 11.17 13.54 6.23
N THR A 147 10.27 13.84 5.28
CA THR A 147 9.12 14.72 5.55
C THR A 147 8.22 14.13 6.64
N ARG A 148 8.01 12.81 6.65
CA ARG A 148 7.27 12.11 7.73
C ARG A 148 7.94 12.28 9.09
N LEU A 149 9.24 12.00 9.15
CA LEU A 149 10.03 12.10 10.37
C LEU A 149 10.00 13.53 10.94
N ARG A 150 10.21 14.54 10.07
CA ARG A 150 10.13 15.97 10.43
C ARG A 150 8.74 16.36 10.93
N GLY A 151 7.68 15.88 10.29
CA GLY A 151 6.31 16.18 10.70
C GLY A 151 5.97 15.61 12.08
N PHE A 152 6.31 14.35 12.37
CA PHE A 152 6.09 13.78 13.70
C PHE A 152 7.01 14.40 14.77
N ALA A 153 8.25 14.74 14.44
CA ALA A 153 9.13 15.47 15.35
C ALA A 153 8.57 16.83 15.73
N LYS A 154 8.02 17.56 14.75
CA LYS A 154 7.35 18.84 14.99
C LYS A 154 6.08 18.66 15.81
N CYS A 155 5.26 17.64 15.54
CA CYS A 155 4.09 17.34 16.37
C CYS A 155 4.48 17.07 17.83
N ALA A 156 5.45 16.17 18.07
CA ALA A 156 5.90 15.82 19.42
C ALA A 156 6.53 17.02 20.16
N THR A 157 7.13 17.96 19.43
CA THR A 157 7.66 19.20 20.01
C THR A 157 6.55 20.17 20.41
N LEU A 158 5.53 20.33 19.58
CA LEU A 158 4.41 21.25 19.82
C LEU A 158 3.47 20.72 20.92
N GLU A 159 3.29 19.40 21.02
CA GLU A 159 2.46 18.77 22.03
C GLU A 159 3.16 17.55 22.68
N PRO A 160 4.08 17.79 23.64
CA PRO A 160 4.88 16.72 24.26
C PRO A 160 4.06 15.70 25.06
N SER A 161 2.86 16.08 25.52
CA SER A 161 1.93 15.18 26.22
C SER A 161 1.17 14.24 25.27
N ASN A 162 1.21 14.48 23.97
CA ASN A 162 0.52 13.66 22.98
C ASN A 162 1.30 12.36 22.74
N ALA A 163 0.87 11.29 23.40
CA ALA A 163 1.49 9.98 23.28
C ALA A 163 1.51 9.46 21.84
N SER A 164 0.51 9.80 21.02
CA SER A 164 0.42 9.38 19.62
C SER A 164 1.59 9.95 18.81
N CYS A 165 1.84 11.26 18.91
CA CYS A 165 2.94 11.89 18.16
C CYS A 165 4.32 11.39 18.59
N LYS A 166 4.52 11.09 19.88
CA LYS A 166 5.76 10.49 20.35
C LYS A 166 5.94 9.05 19.84
N GLN A 167 4.91 8.22 19.95
CA GLN A 167 4.95 6.82 19.49
C GLN A 167 5.17 6.75 17.97
N SER A 168 4.49 7.59 17.19
CA SER A 168 4.71 7.68 15.76
C SER A 168 6.11 8.17 15.42
N LEU A 169 6.65 9.18 16.12
CA LEU A 169 8.03 9.62 15.94
C LEU A 169 9.03 8.50 16.21
N ASP A 170 8.88 7.78 17.32
CA ASP A 170 9.78 6.68 17.68
C ASP A 170 9.70 5.53 16.67
N SER A 171 8.50 5.23 16.18
CA SER A 171 8.28 4.25 15.10
C SER A 171 8.94 4.69 13.79
N GLU A 172 8.76 5.95 13.38
CA GLU A 172 9.40 6.47 12.17
C GLU A 172 10.91 6.57 12.30
N ARG A 173 11.46 6.94 13.48
CA ARG A 173 12.91 6.92 13.73
C ARG A 173 13.47 5.52 13.57
N ALA A 174 12.81 4.52 14.17
CA ALA A 174 13.20 3.13 14.05
C ALA A 174 13.16 2.68 12.59
N ALA A 175 12.10 3.01 11.84
CA ALA A 175 11.96 2.68 10.43
C ALA A 175 12.99 3.41 9.53
N TYR A 176 13.29 4.67 9.82
CA TYR A 176 14.18 5.53 9.04
C TYR A 176 15.61 4.99 9.00
N VAL A 177 16.09 4.45 10.12
CA VAL A 177 17.44 3.88 10.25
C VAL A 177 17.54 2.43 9.82
N LEU A 178 16.43 1.79 9.43
CA LEU A 178 16.49 0.42 8.91
C LEU A 178 17.35 0.38 7.63
N PRO A 179 18.12 -0.70 7.43
CA PRO A 179 18.81 -0.93 6.17
C PRO A 179 17.80 -0.92 5.01
N TYR A 180 18.02 -0.08 4.01
CA TYR A 180 17.14 0.03 2.85
C TYR A 180 17.90 -0.18 1.53
N CYS A 181 17.11 -0.48 0.51
CA CYS A 181 17.57 -0.66 -0.87
C CYS A 181 17.08 0.51 -1.70
N GLU A 182 17.94 1.15 -2.49
CA GLU A 182 17.47 2.17 -3.41
C GLU A 182 16.91 1.49 -4.66
N GLY A 183 15.59 1.48 -4.83
CA GLY A 183 14.93 0.82 -5.97
C GLY A 183 15.41 1.34 -7.34
N SER A 184 15.89 2.59 -7.40
CA SER A 184 16.50 3.22 -8.58
C SER A 184 17.82 2.56 -9.02
N GLU A 185 18.51 1.84 -8.13
CA GLU A 185 19.76 1.10 -8.42
C GLU A 185 19.49 -0.28 -9.02
N ILE A 186 18.24 -0.74 -8.99
CA ILE A 186 17.76 -1.96 -9.67
C ILE A 186 17.38 -1.56 -11.11
N LYS A 187 18.38 -1.14 -11.88
CA LYS A 187 18.18 -0.78 -13.29
C LYS A 187 18.08 -2.02 -14.17
N GLY A 188 17.04 -2.08 -14.99
CA GLY A 188 17.03 -2.58 -16.37
C GLY A 188 17.06 -4.09 -16.64
N ASP A 189 17.73 -4.89 -15.82
CA ASP A 189 18.10 -6.25 -16.23
C ASP A 189 17.43 -7.38 -15.43
N ILE A 190 16.34 -7.07 -14.70
CA ILE A 190 15.61 -8.14 -13.99
C ILE A 190 14.74 -8.90 -14.99
N SER A 191 14.87 -10.23 -14.98
CA SER A 191 13.99 -11.09 -15.75
C SER A 191 13.69 -12.39 -15.03
N TRP A 192 12.53 -12.95 -15.32
CA TRP A 192 12.11 -14.25 -14.80
C TRP A 192 12.14 -15.30 -15.91
N ARG A 193 12.82 -16.41 -15.63
CA ARG A 193 13.04 -17.51 -16.57
C ARG A 193 12.59 -18.83 -15.97
N VAL A 194 12.38 -19.82 -16.85
CA VAL A 194 12.29 -21.21 -16.43
C VAL A 194 13.69 -21.71 -16.10
N ALA A 195 13.83 -22.38 -14.96
CA ALA A 195 15.01 -23.11 -14.56
C ALA A 195 14.62 -24.57 -14.29
N SER A 196 15.46 -25.52 -14.72
CA SER A 196 15.26 -26.94 -14.44
C SER A 196 16.53 -27.56 -13.88
N LYS A 197 16.40 -28.60 -13.05
CA LYS A 197 17.55 -29.44 -12.65
C LYS A 197 17.98 -30.42 -13.74
N LYS A 198 17.17 -30.56 -14.79
CA LYS A 198 17.44 -31.44 -15.92
C LYS A 198 17.83 -30.62 -17.16
N PRO A 199 18.79 -31.10 -17.96
CA PRO A 199 19.11 -30.47 -19.24
C PRO A 199 17.87 -30.36 -20.12
N THR A 200 17.63 -29.17 -20.68
CA THR A 200 16.56 -28.93 -21.65
C THR A 200 17.14 -28.37 -22.95
N PRO A 201 16.57 -28.70 -24.13
CA PRO A 201 17.08 -28.18 -25.40
C PRO A 201 17.14 -26.65 -25.43
N GLY A 202 18.28 -26.08 -25.79
CA GLY A 202 18.48 -24.63 -25.86
C GLY A 202 18.67 -23.93 -24.50
N SER A 203 18.78 -24.69 -23.41
CA SER A 203 19.07 -24.13 -22.08
C SER A 203 20.55 -23.91 -21.83
N THR A 204 20.87 -22.93 -20.99
CA THR A 204 22.25 -22.65 -20.54
C THR A 204 22.44 -23.17 -19.12
N PRO A 205 23.47 -23.98 -18.83
CA PRO A 205 23.76 -24.42 -17.47
C PRO A 205 24.34 -23.26 -16.66
N VAL A 206 23.85 -23.09 -15.44
CA VAL A 206 24.31 -22.09 -14.46
C VAL A 206 24.42 -22.75 -13.10
N GLU A 207 25.58 -22.64 -12.46
CA GLU A 207 25.75 -23.05 -11.08
C GLU A 207 25.21 -21.97 -10.14
N HIS A 208 24.40 -22.40 -9.18
CA HIS A 208 23.87 -21.52 -8.15
C HIS A 208 23.86 -22.26 -6.82
N HIS A 209 24.60 -21.72 -5.86
CA HIS A 209 25.00 -22.42 -4.62
C HIS A 209 25.73 -23.74 -4.90
N TYR A 210 25.06 -24.88 -4.70
CA TYR A 210 25.62 -26.22 -4.82
C TYR A 210 24.89 -27.06 -5.89
N GLU A 211 24.05 -26.43 -6.71
CA GLU A 211 23.25 -27.10 -7.72
C GLU A 211 23.47 -26.45 -9.11
N THR A 212 23.39 -27.28 -10.16
CA THR A 212 23.39 -26.81 -11.54
C THR A 212 21.95 -26.70 -12.04
N PHE A 213 21.58 -25.51 -12.48
CA PHE A 213 20.29 -25.24 -13.11
C PHE A 213 20.47 -25.00 -14.61
N TYR A 214 19.52 -25.49 -15.39
CA TYR A 214 19.44 -25.30 -16.83
C TYR A 214 18.39 -24.23 -17.11
N LEU A 215 18.86 -23.05 -17.52
CA LEU A 215 18.02 -21.87 -17.72
C LEU A 215 17.52 -21.77 -19.16
N ALA A 216 16.24 -21.49 -19.33
CA ALA A 216 15.68 -21.18 -20.64
C ALA A 216 16.37 -19.95 -21.27
N GLY A 217 16.55 -20.01 -22.61
CA GLY A 217 17.26 -18.97 -23.35
C GLY A 217 16.57 -17.60 -23.35
N SER A 218 15.24 -17.57 -23.31
CA SER A 218 14.44 -16.34 -23.29
C SER A 218 13.74 -16.12 -21.94
N PRO A 219 13.57 -14.85 -21.51
CA PRO A 219 12.75 -14.52 -20.37
C PRO A 219 11.27 -14.75 -20.66
N LYS A 220 10.55 -15.20 -19.63
CA LYS A 220 9.08 -15.27 -19.66
C LYS A 220 8.45 -13.93 -19.27
N PHE A 221 9.06 -13.24 -18.30
CA PHE A 221 8.69 -11.92 -17.81
C PHE A 221 9.96 -11.08 -17.61
N SER A 222 9.83 -9.76 -17.65
CA SER A 222 10.96 -8.82 -17.49
C SER A 222 10.60 -7.64 -16.60
N ILE A 223 11.60 -6.81 -16.26
CA ILE A 223 11.38 -5.57 -15.51
C ILE A 223 10.42 -4.60 -16.24
N GLU A 224 10.27 -4.69 -17.56
CA GLU A 224 9.34 -3.85 -18.32
C GLU A 224 7.87 -4.13 -17.96
N ASP A 225 7.60 -5.32 -17.40
CA ASP A 225 6.28 -5.71 -16.90
C ASP A 225 5.96 -5.12 -15.51
N VAL A 226 6.94 -4.50 -14.86
CA VAL A 226 6.83 -3.89 -13.53
C VAL A 226 6.37 -2.43 -13.64
N VAL A 227 5.37 -2.09 -12.84
CA VAL A 227 4.79 -0.74 -12.75
C VAL A 227 5.45 0.07 -11.65
N HIS A 228 5.84 -0.55 -10.54
CA HIS A 228 6.53 0.11 -9.45
C HIS A 228 7.52 -0.81 -8.75
N VAL A 229 8.58 -0.22 -8.22
CA VAL A 229 9.62 -0.89 -7.45
C VAL A 229 9.66 -0.23 -6.08
N GLN A 230 9.30 -0.96 -5.04
CA GLN A 230 9.26 -0.45 -3.67
C GLN A 230 10.36 -1.12 -2.84
N ALA A 231 11.14 -0.32 -2.11
CA ALA A 231 12.05 -0.85 -1.12
C ALA A 231 11.27 -1.45 0.06
N THR A 232 11.61 -2.66 0.46
CA THR A 232 10.99 -3.31 1.63
C THR A 232 12.02 -3.61 2.69
N THR A 233 11.55 -3.82 3.91
CA THR A 233 12.35 -4.42 4.97
C THR A 233 11.51 -5.47 5.67
N THR A 234 11.92 -6.73 5.53
CA THR A 234 11.23 -7.88 6.14
C THR A 234 11.89 -8.22 7.47
N ARG A 235 11.06 -8.44 8.49
CA ARG A 235 11.50 -8.98 9.76
C ARG A 235 11.58 -10.49 9.66
N GLU A 236 12.77 -11.05 9.88
CA GLU A 236 12.97 -12.48 10.05
C GLU A 236 13.28 -12.78 11.51
N ASP A 237 12.39 -13.55 12.14
CA ASP A 237 12.62 -14.07 13.48
C ASP A 237 13.08 -15.54 13.36
N ALA A 238 14.36 -15.79 13.64
CA ALA A 238 14.90 -17.14 13.71
C ALA A 238 14.82 -17.65 15.15
N HIS A 239 14.04 -18.71 15.34
CA HIS A 239 13.92 -19.41 16.62
C HIS A 239 15.05 -20.43 16.75
N GLN A 240 15.91 -20.22 17.72
CA GLN A 240 16.99 -21.15 18.06
C GLN A 240 16.46 -22.27 18.95
N ALA A 241 17.15 -23.42 18.92
CA ALA A 241 16.79 -24.59 19.72
C ALA A 241 16.86 -24.36 21.24
N ASP A 242 17.58 -23.32 21.68
CA ASP A 242 17.65 -22.89 23.10
C ASP A 242 16.50 -21.94 23.50
N GLY A 243 15.52 -21.73 22.62
CA GLY A 243 14.38 -20.84 22.85
C GLY A 243 14.67 -19.37 22.59
N LYS A 244 15.90 -18.99 22.21
CA LYS A 244 16.20 -17.61 21.82
C LYS A 244 15.59 -17.28 20.47
N VAL A 245 15.14 -16.04 20.33
CA VAL A 245 14.72 -15.46 19.07
C VAL A 245 15.79 -14.48 18.61
N THR A 246 16.42 -14.77 17.48
CA THR A 246 17.27 -13.80 16.79
C THR A 246 16.46 -13.11 15.71
N THR A 247 16.19 -11.83 15.89
CA THR A 247 15.53 -10.99 14.89
C THR A 247 16.57 -10.39 13.95
N ARG A 248 16.40 -10.63 12.65
CA ARG A 248 17.17 -9.98 11.59
C ARG A 248 16.21 -9.21 10.69
N TRP A 249 16.58 -7.99 10.34
CA TRP A 249 15.89 -7.24 9.30
C TRP A 249 16.60 -7.49 7.96
N ARG A 250 15.86 -7.93 6.95
CA ARG A 250 16.35 -8.07 5.58
C ARG A 250 15.82 -6.93 4.74
N SER A 251 16.72 -6.18 4.11
CA SER A 251 16.33 -5.25 3.04
C SER A 251 15.92 -6.07 1.83
N GLY A 252 14.77 -5.76 1.26
CA GLY A 252 14.29 -6.36 0.04
C GLY A 252 13.81 -5.31 -0.93
N VAL A 253 13.34 -5.80 -2.07
CA VAL A 253 12.56 -5.01 -3.00
C VAL A 253 11.33 -5.80 -3.40
N GLN A 254 10.22 -5.07 -3.47
CA GLN A 254 8.95 -5.55 -3.94
C GLN A 254 8.64 -4.95 -5.31
N PHE A 255 8.31 -5.82 -6.26
CA PHE A 255 7.92 -5.43 -7.62
C PHE A 255 6.41 -5.46 -7.76
N GLY A 256 5.79 -4.31 -7.99
CA GLY A 256 4.39 -4.22 -8.37
C GLY A 256 4.20 -4.37 -9.87
N MET A 257 3.28 -5.24 -10.28
CA MET A 257 2.97 -5.53 -11.69
C MET A 257 1.55 -5.10 -12.05
N LYS A 258 1.26 -4.96 -13.35
CA LYS A 258 -0.12 -4.80 -13.83
C LYS A 258 -0.94 -6.07 -13.50
N PRO A 259 -2.24 -5.97 -13.17
CA PRO A 259 -3.05 -7.12 -12.78
C PRO A 259 -2.98 -8.29 -13.78
N ALA A 260 -3.14 -8.02 -15.08
CA ALA A 260 -3.08 -9.07 -16.11
C ALA A 260 -1.70 -9.79 -16.15
N THR A 261 -0.60 -9.05 -15.98
CA THR A 261 0.75 -9.63 -15.97
C THR A 261 1.00 -10.42 -14.67
N ARG A 262 0.54 -9.89 -13.53
CA ARG A 262 0.57 -10.57 -12.23
C ARG A 262 -0.12 -11.93 -12.35
N ASP A 263 -1.36 -11.96 -12.84
CA ASP A 263 -2.16 -13.18 -12.91
C ASP A 263 -1.53 -14.20 -13.85
N ALA A 264 -0.98 -13.74 -14.98
CA ALA A 264 -0.21 -14.58 -15.90
C ALA A 264 1.05 -15.17 -15.23
N MET A 265 1.75 -14.39 -14.40
CA MET A 265 2.94 -14.85 -13.70
C MET A 265 2.61 -15.86 -12.59
N ILE A 266 1.52 -15.65 -11.85
CA ILE A 266 1.00 -16.61 -10.86
C ILE A 266 0.63 -17.92 -11.56
N ALA A 267 -0.15 -17.86 -12.64
CA ALA A 267 -0.54 -19.04 -13.41
C ALA A 267 0.69 -19.80 -13.94
N TRP A 268 1.66 -19.09 -14.50
CA TRP A 268 2.92 -19.67 -14.97
C TRP A 268 3.72 -20.32 -13.84
N SER A 269 3.79 -19.69 -12.65
CA SER A 269 4.50 -20.28 -11.50
C SER A 269 3.86 -21.58 -11.00
N ARG A 270 2.52 -21.68 -11.04
CA ARG A 270 1.78 -22.91 -10.73
C ARG A 270 2.05 -24.01 -11.75
N GLU A 271 2.22 -23.67 -13.02
CA GLU A 271 2.60 -24.62 -14.05
C GLU A 271 4.01 -25.17 -13.81
N LEU A 272 4.97 -24.32 -13.44
CA LEU A 272 6.33 -24.73 -13.11
C LEU A 272 6.36 -25.69 -11.92
N GLU A 273 5.68 -25.34 -10.83
CA GLU A 273 5.59 -26.17 -9.63
C GLU A 273 5.06 -27.58 -9.96
N LYS A 274 3.98 -27.67 -10.76
CA LYS A 274 3.41 -28.95 -11.22
C LYS A 274 4.39 -29.79 -12.04
N ARG A 275 5.26 -29.17 -12.84
CA ARG A 275 6.29 -29.86 -13.64
C ARG A 275 7.51 -30.27 -12.83
N GLY A 276 7.68 -29.71 -11.63
CA GLY A 276 8.92 -29.83 -10.86
C GLY A 276 10.04 -28.94 -11.36
N ASP A 277 9.71 -27.88 -12.12
CA ASP A 277 10.64 -26.84 -12.56
C ASP A 277 10.62 -25.66 -11.59
N TYR A 278 11.56 -24.74 -11.78
CA TYR A 278 11.83 -23.62 -10.91
C TYR A 278 11.61 -22.31 -11.65
N ARG A 279 11.10 -21.31 -10.93
CA ARG A 279 11.16 -19.91 -11.34
C ARG A 279 12.55 -19.38 -11.01
N ALA A 280 13.32 -18.99 -12.02
CA ALA A 280 14.59 -18.29 -11.85
C ALA A 280 14.40 -16.79 -11.93
N THR A 281 14.94 -16.06 -10.96
CA THR A 281 15.08 -14.61 -11.00
C THR A 281 16.50 -14.27 -11.44
N MET A 282 16.61 -13.56 -12.55
CA MET A 282 17.87 -13.16 -13.16
C MET A 282 18.10 -11.67 -13.00
N ARG A 283 19.38 -11.27 -12.87
CA ARG A 283 19.85 -9.91 -13.11
C ARG A 283 20.92 -9.94 -14.20
N GLY A 284 20.55 -9.53 -15.40
CA GLY A 284 21.37 -9.69 -16.59
C GLY A 284 21.59 -11.17 -16.88
N THR A 285 22.84 -11.61 -16.83
CA THR A 285 23.23 -13.02 -16.96
C THR A 285 23.38 -13.75 -15.63
N THR A 286 23.25 -13.04 -14.49
CA THR A 286 23.47 -13.62 -13.16
C THR A 286 22.17 -14.20 -12.62
N LEU A 287 22.19 -15.48 -12.21
CA LEU A 287 21.10 -16.11 -11.48
C LEU A 287 21.15 -15.67 -10.01
N LEU A 288 20.10 -14.98 -9.56
CA LEU A 288 20.01 -14.48 -8.19
C LEU A 288 19.31 -15.47 -7.27
N PHE A 289 18.22 -16.07 -7.75
CA PHE A 289 17.37 -16.92 -6.92
C PHE A 289 16.57 -17.90 -7.76
N THR A 290 16.31 -19.09 -7.21
CA THR A 290 15.40 -20.09 -7.78
C THR A 290 14.36 -20.49 -6.74
N ASP A 291 13.08 -20.52 -7.13
CA ASP A 291 12.00 -21.06 -6.29
C ASP A 291 11.18 -22.08 -7.06
N GLN A 292 10.88 -23.20 -6.42
CA GLN A 292 9.96 -24.21 -6.96
C GLN A 292 8.51 -23.89 -6.59
N ARG A 293 8.29 -23.13 -5.51
CA ARG A 293 6.94 -22.85 -5.00
C ARG A 293 6.23 -21.87 -5.91
N ALA A 294 4.97 -22.18 -6.19
CA ALA A 294 4.09 -21.26 -6.88
C ALA A 294 3.96 -19.95 -6.09
N LEU A 295 3.85 -18.84 -6.81
CA LEU A 295 3.43 -17.58 -6.21
C LEU A 295 1.98 -17.75 -5.74
N PHE A 296 1.73 -17.36 -4.49
CA PHE A 296 0.40 -17.21 -3.95
C PHE A 296 0.08 -15.73 -3.84
N GLU A 297 -1.20 -15.42 -3.92
CA GLU A 297 -1.69 -14.09 -3.60
C GLU A 297 -1.64 -13.96 -2.08
N ASP A 298 -0.62 -13.27 -1.57
CA ASP A 298 -0.63 -12.86 -0.18
C ASP A 298 -1.75 -11.82 -0.05
N SER A 299 -2.74 -12.09 0.79
CA SER A 299 -4.04 -11.38 0.87
C SER A 299 -3.94 -9.98 1.48
N LYS A 300 -2.85 -9.26 1.20
CA LYS A 300 -2.74 -7.83 1.45
C LYS A 300 -3.33 -7.07 0.25
N PRO A 301 -4.46 -6.37 0.41
CA PRO A 301 -5.03 -5.59 -0.66
C PRO A 301 -4.01 -4.53 -1.12
N GLY A 302 -3.76 -4.46 -2.43
CA GLY A 302 -2.99 -3.38 -3.07
C GLY A 302 -1.55 -3.70 -3.46
N ILE A 303 -0.89 -4.74 -2.90
CA ILE A 303 0.49 -5.05 -3.27
C ILE A 303 0.75 -6.56 -3.33
N SER A 304 0.37 -7.19 -4.44
CA SER A 304 0.85 -8.53 -4.81
C SER A 304 2.24 -8.40 -5.45
N GLY A 305 3.25 -8.10 -4.64
CA GLY A 305 4.61 -7.94 -5.16
C GLY A 305 5.48 -9.15 -4.86
N ILE A 306 6.35 -9.48 -5.81
CA ILE A 306 7.40 -10.48 -5.59
C ILE A 306 8.47 -9.80 -4.74
N GLU A 307 8.54 -10.18 -3.47
CA GLU A 307 9.63 -9.77 -2.61
C GLU A 307 10.88 -10.59 -2.94
N ILE A 308 11.97 -9.91 -3.27
CA ILE A 308 13.27 -10.54 -3.49
C ILE A 308 14.24 -9.90 -2.50
N ALA A 309 14.43 -10.58 -1.37
CA ALA A 309 15.27 -10.14 -0.26
C ALA A 309 16.77 -10.03 -0.63
N GLU A 310 17.19 -10.61 -1.76
CA GLU A 310 18.62 -10.69 -2.15
C GLU A 310 18.98 -9.79 -3.35
N LEU A 311 18.09 -8.91 -3.79
CA LEU A 311 18.41 -7.97 -4.87
C LEU A 311 19.34 -6.83 -4.45
N CYS A 312 19.43 -6.60 -3.14
CA CYS A 312 20.20 -5.51 -2.58
C CYS A 312 21.67 -5.90 -2.48
N ILE A 313 22.41 -5.65 -3.57
CA ILE A 313 23.88 -5.79 -3.60
C ILE A 313 24.54 -4.86 -2.57
N LYS A 314 23.90 -3.71 -2.28
CA LYS A 314 24.32 -2.78 -1.23
C LYS A 314 23.11 -2.34 -0.41
N THR A 315 23.17 -2.55 0.89
CA THR A 315 22.26 -1.92 1.84
C THR A 315 22.80 -0.56 2.24
N LYS A 316 21.96 0.46 2.22
CA LYS A 316 22.28 1.78 2.76
C LYS A 316 21.64 1.89 4.15
N MET A 317 22.34 2.55 5.06
CA MET A 317 21.77 2.98 6.33
C MET A 317 21.59 4.49 6.27
N ARG A 318 20.43 4.99 6.66
CA ARG A 318 20.25 6.43 6.82
C ARG A 318 20.77 6.82 8.20
N THR A 319 21.44 7.96 8.25
CA THR A 319 21.76 8.61 9.54
C THR A 319 20.62 9.56 9.85
N LEU A 320 20.12 9.53 11.08
CA LEU A 320 19.11 10.51 11.51
C LEU A 320 19.68 11.93 11.32
N PRO A 321 18.91 12.86 10.72
CA PRO A 321 19.26 14.27 10.71
C PRO A 321 19.59 14.77 12.12
N ALA A 322 20.65 15.55 12.27
CA ALA A 322 21.13 16.00 13.58
C ALA A 322 20.13 16.91 14.33
N ASP A 323 19.15 17.46 13.61
CA ASP A 323 18.09 18.32 14.10
C ASP A 323 16.81 17.55 14.47
N LEU A 324 16.82 16.20 14.41
CA LEU A 324 15.67 15.34 14.70
C LEU A 324 15.87 14.46 15.93
#